data_AF-A0AAX7UDX6-F1
#
_entry.id   AF-A0AAX7UDX6-F1
#
_cell.length_a   1.000
_cell.length_b   1.000
_cell.length_c   1.000
_cell.angle_alpha   90.00
_cell.angle_beta   90.00
_cell.angle_gamma   90.00
#
_symmetry.space_group_name_H-M   'P 1'
#
loop_
_entity.id
_entity.type
_entity.pdbx_description
1 polymer ?
#
loop_
_entity_poly.entity_id
_entity_poly.type
_entity_poly.pdbx_seq_one_letter_code
_entity_poly.pdbx_strand_id
1 'polypeptide(L)'
;MEVRVADIKVLINVLLISVTLAEFSDSQTHNSGFPEVVPNRQQFFELESITISCEGLRGLTGWRVMKKINGDLRTCAPTWDRATGPCNISNAYPKTDSGEYWCEMGRTQRSNSVNITVTDGPVILESPAYPLLEGDNVTLLCKKKHAHPNFTAEFYKNGAFIGISSTGKMMNPIVSKSDEGFYKCGISKTEESPESWLAVGRADAPPQVLRLDLYLVFGIGFCILMVIILVLLTGIFQHQKHQQTTRRHIEETSLTPRVSITNSTQAMRTLITRSKVDER
;
A
#
# COMPACT_ATOMS: atom_id res chain seq x y z
N MET A 1 -29.29 33.31 -10.33
CA MET A 1 -29.13 32.44 -9.14
C MET A 1 -28.43 31.12 -9.52
N GLU A 2 -27.60 31.12 -10.57
CA GLU A 2 -27.02 29.91 -11.18
C GLU A 2 -25.58 29.62 -10.75
N VAL A 3 -24.87 30.61 -10.20
CA VAL A 3 -23.45 30.48 -9.81
C VAL A 3 -23.27 29.48 -8.66
N ARG A 4 -24.28 29.31 -7.78
CA ARG A 4 -24.18 28.42 -6.60
C ARG A 4 -24.21 26.92 -6.94
N VAL A 5 -24.82 26.53 -8.07
CA VAL A 5 -25.05 25.11 -8.39
C VAL A 5 -23.88 24.52 -9.19
N ALA A 6 -23.24 25.32 -10.04
CA ALA A 6 -22.08 24.90 -10.81
C ALA A 6 -20.87 24.64 -9.90
N ASP A 7 -20.59 25.53 -8.95
CA ASP A 7 -19.45 25.42 -8.03
C ASP A 7 -19.57 24.21 -7.09
N ILE A 8 -20.77 23.92 -6.60
CA ILE A 8 -21.05 22.74 -5.77
C ILE A 8 -20.89 21.45 -6.58
N LYS A 9 -21.37 21.42 -7.83
CA LYS A 9 -21.19 20.26 -8.73
C LYS A 9 -19.72 19.99 -9.04
N VAL A 10 -18.91 21.04 -9.24
CA VAL A 10 -17.48 20.90 -9.46
C VAL A 10 -16.79 20.34 -8.21
N LEU A 11 -17.11 20.86 -7.03
CA LEU A 11 -16.52 20.39 -5.77
C LEU A 11 -16.87 18.92 -5.49
N ILE A 12 -18.13 18.53 -5.72
CA ILE A 12 -18.58 17.14 -5.56
C ILE A 12 -17.87 16.23 -6.56
N ASN A 13 -17.73 16.63 -7.83
CA ASN A 13 -17.02 15.84 -8.82
C ASN A 13 -15.53 15.69 -8.49
N VAL A 14 -14.87 16.73 -7.99
CA VAL A 14 -13.46 16.67 -7.55
C VAL A 14 -13.31 15.75 -6.33
N LEU A 15 -14.23 15.84 -5.37
CA LEU A 15 -14.27 14.93 -4.21
C LEU A 15 -14.46 13.48 -4.65
N LEU A 16 -15.42 13.20 -5.54
CA LEU A 16 -15.65 11.86 -6.07
C LEU A 16 -14.41 11.33 -6.80
N ILE A 17 -13.76 12.15 -7.64
CA ILE A 17 -12.52 11.76 -8.32
C ILE A 17 -11.40 11.47 -7.30
N SER A 18 -11.26 12.27 -6.25
CA SER A 18 -10.26 12.05 -5.19
C SER A 18 -10.53 10.78 -4.37
N VAL A 19 -11.79 10.46 -4.09
CA VAL A 19 -12.19 9.22 -3.41
C VAL A 19 -11.92 8.01 -4.31
N THR A 20 -12.26 8.08 -5.60
CA THR A 20 -11.95 6.99 -6.55
C THR A 20 -10.45 6.79 -6.76
N LEU A 21 -9.63 7.85 -6.71
CA LEU A 21 -8.17 7.75 -6.77
C LEU A 21 -7.58 7.17 -5.48
N ALA A 22 -8.17 7.48 -4.32
CA ALA A 22 -7.77 6.89 -3.04
C ALA A 22 -8.13 5.39 -2.97
N GLU A 23 -9.31 5.00 -3.44
CA GLU A 23 -9.74 3.60 -3.55
C GLU A 23 -8.89 2.82 -4.58
N PHE A 24 -8.53 3.45 -5.70
CA PHE A 24 -7.63 2.86 -6.70
C PHE A 24 -6.19 2.70 -6.17
N SER A 25 -5.73 3.60 -5.31
CA SER A 25 -4.44 3.51 -4.64
C SER A 25 -4.41 2.39 -3.59
N ASP A 26 -5.49 2.21 -2.82
CA ASP A 26 -5.65 1.09 -1.88
C ASP A 26 -5.64 -0.26 -2.61
N SER A 27 -6.27 -0.32 -3.80
CA SER A 27 -6.22 -1.47 -4.71
C SER A 27 -4.84 -1.76 -5.31
N GLN A 28 -3.90 -0.80 -5.33
CA GLN A 28 -2.51 -1.06 -5.75
C GLN A 28 -1.59 -1.44 -4.59
N THR A 29 -2.05 -1.37 -3.35
CA THR A 29 -1.37 -2.03 -2.21
C THR A 29 -1.83 -3.47 -2.04
N HIS A 30 -1.93 -4.22 -3.14
CA HIS A 30 -2.14 -5.67 -3.08
C HIS A 30 -0.87 -6.34 -2.54
N ASN A 31 -0.74 -6.44 -1.21
CA ASN A 31 0.07 -7.39 -0.43
C ASN A 31 1.05 -8.28 -1.25
N SER A 32 2.06 -7.67 -1.86
CA SER A 32 3.02 -8.31 -2.76
C SER A 32 4.19 -8.95 -1.99
N GLY A 33 3.89 -9.56 -0.84
CA GLY A 33 4.89 -10.31 -0.07
C GLY A 33 4.98 -11.76 -0.56
N PHE A 34 5.93 -12.48 0.02
CA PHE A 34 6.12 -13.92 -0.20
C PHE A 34 5.58 -14.69 1.02
N PRO A 35 5.10 -15.93 0.84
CA PRO A 35 4.92 -16.85 1.95
C PRO A 35 6.23 -17.00 2.72
N GLU A 36 6.12 -17.04 4.04
CA GLU A 36 7.25 -17.38 4.89
C GLU A 36 7.48 -18.89 4.83
N VAL A 37 8.73 -19.31 4.64
CA VAL A 37 9.12 -20.73 4.62
C VAL A 37 10.07 -20.98 5.77
N VAL A 38 9.76 -21.97 6.60
CA VAL A 38 10.57 -22.35 7.75
C VAL A 38 10.98 -23.83 7.63
N PRO A 39 12.30 -24.12 7.63
CA PRO A 39 13.43 -23.18 7.54
C PRO A 39 13.46 -22.41 6.21
N ASN A 40 14.04 -21.20 6.21
CA ASN A 40 14.14 -20.33 5.02
C ASN A 40 15.13 -20.89 3.98
N ARG A 41 14.68 -21.89 3.21
CA ARG A 41 15.41 -22.47 2.10
C ARG A 41 14.47 -23.03 1.03
N GLN A 42 14.96 -23.16 -0.21
CA GLN A 42 14.19 -23.71 -1.34
C GLN A 42 14.25 -25.25 -1.42
N GLN A 43 15.33 -25.87 -0.95
CA GLN A 43 15.54 -27.31 -1.09
C GLN A 43 15.45 -28.05 0.25
N PHE A 44 14.86 -29.23 0.21
CA PHE A 44 14.66 -30.10 1.36
C PHE A 44 14.98 -31.54 1.02
N PHE A 45 15.49 -32.29 1.98
CA PHE A 45 15.56 -33.74 1.87
C PHE A 45 14.19 -34.36 2.09
N GLU A 46 13.96 -35.51 1.46
CA GLU A 46 12.82 -36.37 1.78
C GLU A 46 12.74 -36.64 3.29
N LEU A 47 11.52 -36.61 3.82
CA LEU A 47 11.17 -36.75 5.25
C LEU A 47 11.52 -35.55 6.14
N GLU A 48 12.04 -34.44 5.59
CA GLU A 48 12.16 -33.21 6.38
C GLU A 48 10.79 -32.53 6.58
N SER A 49 10.70 -31.77 7.66
CA SER A 49 9.54 -30.93 7.95
C SER A 49 9.66 -29.57 7.28
N ILE A 50 8.56 -29.08 6.72
CA ILE A 50 8.46 -27.76 6.08
C ILE A 50 7.22 -27.05 6.63
N THR A 51 7.39 -25.82 7.08
CA THR A 51 6.27 -24.95 7.45
C THR A 51 6.20 -23.78 6.49
N ILE A 52 5.04 -23.56 5.89
CA ILE A 52 4.80 -22.44 4.98
C ILE A 52 3.67 -21.59 5.56
N SER A 53 3.93 -20.32 5.82
CA SER A 53 3.04 -19.41 6.54
C SER A 53 2.69 -18.19 5.68
N CYS A 54 1.51 -17.61 5.91
CA CYS A 54 1.12 -16.31 5.37
C CYS A 54 1.22 -15.20 6.41
N GLU A 55 1.84 -15.45 7.57
CA GLU A 55 1.81 -14.57 8.74
C GLU A 55 2.52 -13.23 8.48
N GLY A 56 3.52 -13.22 7.57
CA GLY A 56 4.17 -12.02 7.06
C GLY A 56 3.33 -11.10 6.16
N LEU A 57 2.11 -11.50 5.76
CA LEU A 57 1.21 -10.75 4.86
C LEU A 57 0.11 -9.97 5.60
N ARG A 58 0.48 -9.27 6.67
CA ARG A 58 -0.46 -8.53 7.54
C ARG A 58 -1.52 -9.41 8.22
N GLY A 59 -1.19 -10.65 8.59
CA GLY A 59 -1.80 -11.39 9.71
C GLY A 59 -3.33 -11.48 9.79
N LEU A 60 -4.07 -11.26 8.70
CA LEU A 60 -5.54 -11.27 8.74
C LEU A 60 -6.07 -12.69 8.54
N THR A 61 -6.99 -13.07 9.41
CA THR A 61 -7.87 -14.24 9.28
C THR A 61 -8.40 -14.34 7.85
N GLY A 62 -7.95 -15.33 7.07
CA GLY A 62 -8.48 -15.59 5.72
C GLY A 62 -7.44 -15.85 4.63
N TRP A 63 -6.14 -15.59 4.86
CA TRP A 63 -5.09 -16.06 3.95
C TRP A 63 -4.93 -17.58 4.07
N ARG A 64 -4.84 -18.25 2.93
CA ARG A 64 -4.62 -19.70 2.82
C ARG A 64 -3.35 -19.98 2.03
N VAL A 65 -2.63 -21.03 2.40
CA VAL A 65 -1.53 -21.53 1.58
C VAL A 65 -2.07 -22.41 0.46
N MET A 66 -1.73 -22.03 -0.76
CA MET A 66 -2.00 -22.74 -1.99
C MET A 66 -0.72 -23.42 -2.47
N LYS A 67 -0.86 -24.59 -3.08
CA LYS A 67 0.25 -25.32 -3.69
C LYS A 67 -0.08 -25.81 -5.09
N LYS A 68 0.86 -25.72 -6.01
CA LYS A 68 0.77 -26.28 -7.36
C LYS A 68 1.86 -27.32 -7.56
N ILE A 69 1.44 -28.56 -7.72
CA ILE A 69 2.33 -29.72 -7.82
C ILE A 69 2.08 -30.39 -9.17
N ASN A 70 3.08 -30.47 -10.04
CA ASN A 70 2.95 -31.07 -11.38
C ASN A 70 1.76 -30.52 -12.20
N GLY A 71 1.40 -29.24 -11.99
CA GLY A 71 0.25 -28.60 -12.65
C GLY A 71 -1.08 -28.71 -11.88
N ASP A 72 -1.19 -29.63 -10.92
CA ASP A 72 -2.37 -29.78 -10.07
C ASP A 72 -2.40 -28.71 -8.98
N LEU A 73 -3.48 -27.92 -8.97
CA LEU A 73 -3.75 -26.94 -7.92
C LEU A 73 -4.36 -27.63 -6.70
N ARG A 74 -3.74 -27.43 -5.54
CA ARG A 74 -4.19 -27.99 -4.25
C ARG A 74 -4.12 -26.93 -3.16
N THR A 75 -5.01 -27.05 -2.19
CA THR A 75 -4.93 -26.34 -0.91
C THR A 75 -4.18 -27.22 0.09
N CYS A 76 -3.51 -26.60 1.08
CA CYS A 76 -2.90 -27.38 2.17
C CYS A 76 -3.93 -28.03 3.10
N ALA A 77 -5.15 -27.47 3.18
CA ALA A 77 -6.27 -28.11 3.86
C ALA A 77 -7.24 -28.77 2.87
N PRO A 78 -7.97 -29.82 3.28
CA PRO A 78 -8.91 -30.52 2.40
C PRO A 78 -10.14 -29.68 2.02
N THR A 79 -10.52 -28.69 2.83
CA THR A 79 -11.67 -27.82 2.59
C THR A 79 -11.34 -26.35 2.86
N TRP A 80 -12.02 -25.45 2.16
CA TRP A 80 -11.76 -24.01 2.20
C TRP A 80 -11.95 -23.37 3.58
N ASP A 81 -12.91 -23.87 4.36
CA ASP A 81 -13.25 -23.46 5.73
C ASP A 81 -12.21 -23.90 6.77
N ARG A 82 -11.43 -24.96 6.47
CA ARG A 82 -10.34 -25.46 7.33
C ARG A 82 -8.95 -25.04 6.85
N ALA A 83 -8.87 -24.20 5.82
CA ALA A 83 -7.63 -23.77 5.17
C ALA A 83 -6.93 -22.58 5.83
N THR A 84 -7.38 -22.17 7.01
CA THR A 84 -6.79 -21.10 7.80
C THR A 84 -5.58 -21.61 8.58
N GLY A 85 -4.43 -20.97 8.38
CA GLY A 85 -3.19 -21.25 9.11
C GLY A 85 -2.02 -21.65 8.20
N PRO A 86 -0.86 -21.97 8.81
CA PRO A 86 0.31 -22.43 8.07
C PRO A 86 0.09 -23.83 7.48
N CYS A 87 0.74 -24.08 6.35
CA CYS A 87 0.88 -25.40 5.77
C CYS A 87 2.03 -26.13 6.46
N ASN A 88 1.70 -27.11 7.30
CA ASN A 88 2.67 -27.92 8.02
C ASN A 88 2.83 -29.27 7.31
N ILE A 89 4.00 -29.48 6.70
CA ILE A 89 4.39 -30.74 6.09
C ILE A 89 5.35 -31.41 7.07
N SER A 90 4.92 -32.50 7.70
CA SER A 90 5.75 -33.21 8.69
C SER A 90 6.82 -34.08 8.04
N ASN A 91 6.46 -34.77 6.95
CA ASN A 91 7.34 -35.59 6.15
C ASN A 91 7.16 -35.20 4.68
N ALA A 92 8.11 -34.44 4.14
CA ALA A 92 8.07 -34.00 2.76
C ALA A 92 8.46 -35.13 1.79
N TYR A 93 7.72 -35.26 0.68
CA TYR A 93 8.05 -36.22 -0.38
C TYR A 93 8.25 -35.53 -1.74
N PRO A 94 9.23 -35.96 -2.56
CA PRO A 94 9.53 -35.37 -3.86
C PRO A 94 8.33 -35.18 -4.77
N LYS A 95 7.43 -36.17 -4.83
CA LYS A 95 6.30 -36.18 -5.77
C LYS A 95 5.09 -35.37 -5.32
N THR A 96 4.91 -35.14 -4.03
CA THR A 96 3.68 -34.56 -3.46
C THR A 96 3.87 -33.18 -2.86
N ASP A 97 5.11 -32.78 -2.61
CA ASP A 97 5.43 -31.55 -1.88
C ASP A 97 6.43 -30.66 -2.61
N SER A 98 7.05 -31.12 -3.70
CA SER A 98 7.79 -30.24 -4.62
C SER A 98 6.82 -29.45 -5.50
N GLY A 99 7.01 -28.14 -5.58
CA GLY A 99 6.17 -27.28 -6.40
C GLY A 99 6.17 -25.82 -5.97
N GLU A 100 5.21 -25.08 -6.54
CA GLU A 100 5.02 -23.66 -6.30
C GLU A 100 4.03 -23.46 -5.14
N TYR A 101 4.35 -22.56 -4.21
CA TYR A 101 3.52 -22.21 -3.05
C TYR A 101 3.27 -20.72 -3.00
N TRP A 102 2.04 -20.31 -2.68
CA TRP A 102 1.66 -18.91 -2.50
C TRP A 102 0.52 -18.78 -1.49
N CYS A 103 0.24 -17.56 -1.07
CA CYS A 103 -0.87 -17.23 -0.20
C CYS A 103 -2.02 -16.62 -1.02
N GLU A 104 -3.25 -17.02 -0.71
CA GLU A 104 -4.46 -16.49 -1.35
C GLU A 104 -5.48 -16.09 -0.30
N MET A 105 -6.03 -14.87 -0.40
CA MET A 105 -7.13 -14.39 0.43
C MET A 105 -8.36 -14.14 -0.46
N GLY A 106 -9.48 -14.78 -0.11
CA GLY A 106 -10.62 -14.85 -1.04
C GLY A 106 -10.24 -15.53 -2.37
N ARG A 107 -10.91 -15.19 -3.46
CA ARG A 107 -10.55 -15.59 -4.84
C ARG A 107 -9.92 -14.44 -5.65
N THR A 108 -9.57 -13.35 -4.98
CA THR A 108 -9.21 -12.07 -5.61
C THR A 108 -7.82 -11.56 -5.22
N GLN A 109 -7.29 -11.94 -4.05
CA GLN A 109 -5.95 -11.57 -3.60
C GLN A 109 -5.01 -12.77 -3.62
N ARG A 110 -3.84 -12.59 -4.25
CA ARG A 110 -2.77 -13.59 -4.37
C ARG A 110 -1.42 -12.92 -4.07
N SER A 111 -0.61 -13.56 -3.24
CA SER A 111 0.77 -13.16 -2.97
C SER A 111 1.72 -13.57 -4.09
N ASN A 112 2.99 -13.16 -3.99
CA ASN A 112 4.03 -13.80 -4.79
C ASN A 112 4.19 -15.27 -4.40
N SER A 113 4.87 -16.05 -5.25
CA SER A 113 5.09 -17.47 -5.05
C SER A 113 6.55 -17.79 -4.71
N VAL A 114 6.74 -18.86 -3.94
CA VAL A 114 8.03 -19.50 -3.70
C VAL A 114 8.04 -20.90 -4.30
N ASN A 115 9.20 -21.37 -4.73
CA ASN A 115 9.37 -22.73 -5.24
C ASN A 115 10.10 -23.59 -4.20
N ILE A 116 9.54 -24.77 -3.93
CA ILE A 116 10.09 -25.75 -3.01
C ILE A 116 10.45 -26.99 -3.80
N THR A 117 11.65 -27.49 -3.58
CA THR A 117 12.16 -28.74 -4.19
C THR A 117 12.47 -29.73 -3.08
N VAL A 118 11.76 -30.85 -3.06
CA VAL A 118 12.04 -31.96 -2.16
C VAL A 118 12.77 -33.04 -2.97
N THR A 119 13.91 -33.50 -2.47
CA THR A 119 14.75 -34.48 -3.17
C THR A 119 15.03 -35.71 -2.30
N ASP A 120 15.02 -36.88 -2.92
CA ASP A 120 15.54 -38.14 -2.36
C ASP A 120 17.06 -38.26 -2.55
N GLY A 121 17.66 -37.32 -3.29
CA GLY A 121 19.09 -37.23 -3.55
C GLY A 121 19.95 -36.98 -2.30
N PRO A 122 21.27 -37.21 -2.42
CA PRO A 122 22.20 -37.13 -1.29
C PRO A 122 22.60 -35.69 -0.93
N VAL A 123 22.34 -34.70 -1.79
CA VAL A 123 22.82 -33.32 -1.62
C VAL A 123 21.70 -32.31 -1.86
N ILE A 124 21.67 -31.26 -1.04
CA ILE A 124 20.84 -30.06 -1.25
C ILE A 124 21.68 -28.78 -1.17
N LEU A 125 21.19 -27.75 -1.83
CA LEU A 125 21.64 -26.37 -1.67
C LEU A 125 20.63 -25.59 -0.79
N GLU A 126 21.09 -25.11 0.36
CA GLU A 126 20.33 -24.13 1.15
C GLU A 126 20.51 -22.73 0.54
N SER A 127 19.56 -22.36 -0.32
CA SER A 127 19.37 -21.00 -0.84
C SER A 127 18.06 -20.42 -0.30
N PRO A 128 17.97 -19.11 0.04
CA PRO A 128 16.75 -18.50 0.58
C PRO A 128 15.51 -18.73 -0.29
N ALA A 129 14.35 -18.89 0.34
CA ALA A 129 13.10 -19.22 -0.36
C ALA A 129 12.50 -18.04 -1.14
N TYR A 130 12.80 -16.80 -0.73
CA TYR A 130 12.30 -15.56 -1.31
C TYR A 130 13.45 -14.68 -1.82
N PRO A 131 13.17 -13.71 -2.72
CA PRO A 131 14.19 -12.85 -3.29
C PRO A 131 14.94 -12.05 -2.22
N LEU A 132 16.24 -11.87 -2.46
CA LEU A 132 17.09 -10.97 -1.69
C LEU A 132 17.05 -9.57 -2.28
N LEU A 133 17.43 -8.57 -1.49
CA LEU A 133 17.65 -7.21 -1.96
C LEU A 133 19.14 -6.99 -2.24
N GLU A 134 19.45 -6.13 -3.22
CA GLU A 134 20.80 -5.60 -3.35
C GLU A 134 21.25 -4.97 -2.03
N GLY A 135 22.44 -5.34 -1.55
CA GLY A 135 22.90 -4.94 -0.22
C GLY A 135 22.88 -6.07 0.81
N ASP A 136 22.01 -7.07 0.63
CA ASP A 136 21.84 -8.17 1.59
C ASP A 136 23.10 -9.02 1.68
N ASN A 137 23.25 -9.71 2.81
CA ASN A 137 24.29 -10.71 2.99
C ASN A 137 23.66 -12.09 3.07
N VAL A 138 24.12 -13.00 2.22
CA VAL A 138 23.64 -14.39 2.17
C VAL A 138 24.82 -15.35 2.08
N THR A 139 24.70 -16.46 2.78
CA THR A 139 25.61 -17.60 2.63
C THR A 139 24.84 -18.77 2.07
N LEU A 140 25.27 -19.28 0.92
CA LEU A 140 24.78 -20.53 0.36
C LEU A 140 25.46 -21.70 1.08
N LEU A 141 24.68 -22.66 1.57
CA LEU A 141 25.20 -23.85 2.24
C LEU A 141 24.86 -25.10 1.44
N CYS A 142 25.89 -25.82 1.01
CA CYS A 142 25.76 -27.16 0.49
C CYS A 142 25.65 -28.14 1.66
N LYS A 143 24.68 -29.05 1.63
CA LYS A 143 24.51 -30.08 2.66
C LYS A 143 24.41 -31.45 2.04
N LYS A 144 25.09 -32.41 2.67
CA LYS A 144 24.97 -33.83 2.36
C LYS A 144 24.13 -34.54 3.39
N LYS A 145 23.22 -35.40 2.92
CA LYS A 145 22.38 -36.26 3.75
C LYS A 145 23.27 -37.15 4.61
N HIS A 146 23.02 -37.19 5.92
CA HIS A 146 23.73 -38.02 6.90
C HIS A 146 25.26 -37.85 6.96
N ALA A 147 25.83 -36.74 6.49
CA ALA A 147 27.27 -36.53 6.50
C ALA A 147 27.79 -35.81 7.76
N HIS A 148 29.05 -36.09 8.08
CA HIS A 148 29.86 -35.32 9.02
C HIS A 148 30.32 -34.00 8.35
N PRO A 149 30.66 -32.94 9.11
CA PRO A 149 30.84 -31.58 8.57
C PRO A 149 32.03 -31.38 7.63
N ASN A 150 32.83 -32.43 7.36
CA ASN A 150 34.07 -32.33 6.60
C ASN A 150 33.88 -32.95 5.21
N PHE A 151 33.35 -32.18 4.28
CA PHE A 151 33.34 -32.52 2.86
C PHE A 151 33.67 -31.29 2.01
N THR A 152 34.26 -31.54 0.86
CA THR A 152 34.55 -30.50 -0.13
C THR A 152 33.37 -30.37 -1.08
N ALA A 153 32.73 -29.20 -1.07
CA ALA A 153 31.65 -28.86 -1.98
C ALA A 153 32.16 -28.02 -3.15
N GLU A 154 31.69 -28.34 -4.35
CA GLU A 154 31.84 -27.55 -5.56
C GLU A 154 30.54 -26.78 -5.79
N PHE A 155 30.61 -25.53 -6.19
CA PHE A 155 29.43 -24.70 -6.46
C PHE A 155 29.40 -24.27 -7.91
N TYR A 156 28.17 -24.15 -8.41
CA TYR A 156 27.88 -23.81 -9.79
C TYR A 156 26.82 -22.72 -9.85
N LYS A 157 26.96 -21.80 -10.80
CA LYS A 157 25.98 -20.78 -11.16
C LYS A 157 25.73 -20.82 -12.66
N ASN A 158 24.47 -20.96 -13.06
CA ASN A 158 24.06 -21.06 -14.47
C ASN A 158 24.87 -22.12 -15.23
N GLY A 159 25.12 -23.27 -14.57
CA GLY A 159 25.96 -24.35 -15.08
C GLY A 159 27.47 -24.12 -15.05
N ALA A 160 27.96 -22.90 -14.77
CA ALA A 160 29.38 -22.59 -14.68
C ALA A 160 29.93 -22.82 -13.26
N PHE A 161 31.11 -23.43 -13.16
CA PHE A 161 31.81 -23.59 -11.89
C PHE A 161 32.22 -22.24 -11.31
N ILE A 162 31.88 -21.98 -10.04
CA ILE A 162 32.18 -20.71 -9.35
C ILE A 162 33.14 -20.87 -8.15
N GLY A 163 33.43 -22.09 -7.72
CA GLY A 163 34.44 -22.35 -6.71
C GLY A 163 34.20 -23.58 -5.84
N ILE A 164 35.10 -23.78 -4.88
CA ILE A 164 35.12 -24.91 -3.94
C ILE A 164 35.12 -24.40 -2.50
N SER A 165 34.47 -25.13 -1.59
CA SER A 165 34.52 -24.89 -0.15
C SER A 165 34.66 -26.19 0.64
N SER A 166 35.68 -26.27 1.50
CA SER A 166 35.88 -27.39 2.43
C SER A 166 34.91 -27.39 3.62
N THR A 167 34.16 -26.30 3.81
CA THR A 167 33.15 -26.16 4.87
C THR A 167 31.73 -26.34 4.35
N GLY A 168 31.57 -26.59 3.05
CA GLY A 168 30.26 -26.60 2.38
C GLY A 168 29.58 -25.24 2.31
N LYS A 169 30.21 -24.15 2.77
CA LYS A 169 29.67 -22.78 2.73
C LYS A 169 30.31 -21.97 1.62
N MET A 170 29.49 -21.31 0.81
CA MET A 170 29.94 -20.36 -0.19
C MET A 170 29.17 -19.05 -0.08
N MET A 171 29.90 -17.96 -0.37
CA MET A 171 29.45 -16.58 -0.47
C MET A 171 29.31 -15.83 0.86
N ASN A 172 29.96 -14.65 0.87
CA ASN A 172 29.81 -13.53 1.81
C ASN A 172 30.53 -12.28 1.19
N PRO A 173 30.00 -11.70 0.11
CA PRO A 173 29.87 -10.24 0.08
C PRO A 173 28.48 -9.77 -0.39
N ILE A 174 28.26 -8.46 -0.22
CA ILE A 174 27.09 -7.66 -0.56
C ILE A 174 26.47 -8.11 -1.90
N VAL A 175 25.25 -8.68 -1.82
CA VAL A 175 24.51 -9.18 -2.98
C VAL A 175 24.22 -8.05 -3.97
N SER A 176 24.43 -8.32 -5.26
CA SER A 176 24.15 -7.41 -6.37
C SER A 176 23.19 -8.06 -7.37
N LYS A 177 22.57 -7.30 -8.29
CA LYS A 177 21.72 -7.90 -9.33
C LYS A 177 22.46 -8.92 -10.20
N SER A 178 23.78 -8.79 -10.34
CA SER A 178 24.58 -9.75 -11.11
C SER A 178 24.64 -11.13 -10.46
N ASP A 179 24.33 -11.23 -9.17
CA ASP A 179 24.30 -12.48 -8.39
C ASP A 179 23.03 -13.32 -8.64
N GLU A 180 22.03 -12.78 -9.32
CA GLU A 180 20.84 -13.52 -9.71
C GLU A 180 21.18 -14.69 -10.68
N GLY A 181 20.56 -15.86 -10.48
CA GLY A 181 20.78 -17.02 -11.33
C GLY A 181 20.35 -18.36 -10.73
N PHE A 182 20.56 -19.43 -11.50
CA PHE A 182 20.39 -20.80 -11.03
C PHE A 182 21.66 -21.28 -10.34
N TYR A 183 21.53 -21.73 -9.09
CA TYR A 183 22.63 -22.25 -8.30
C TYR A 183 22.42 -23.72 -7.97
N LYS A 184 23.52 -24.48 -7.95
CA LYS A 184 23.58 -25.83 -7.39
C LYS A 184 24.94 -26.05 -6.74
N CYS A 185 25.05 -27.08 -5.91
CA CYS A 185 26.32 -27.55 -5.40
C CYS A 185 26.47 -29.05 -5.63
N GLY A 186 27.71 -29.54 -5.61
CA GLY A 186 28.03 -30.95 -5.71
C GLY A 186 29.13 -31.35 -4.74
N ILE A 187 29.17 -32.63 -4.42
CA ILE A 187 30.18 -33.23 -3.55
C ILE A 187 30.83 -34.34 -4.37
N SER A 188 32.05 -34.07 -4.84
CA SER A 188 32.66 -34.87 -5.91
C SER A 188 31.83 -34.85 -7.22
N LYS A 189 32.31 -35.51 -8.27
CA LYS A 189 31.70 -35.46 -9.63
C LYS A 189 30.36 -36.19 -9.80
N THR A 190 29.83 -36.85 -8.76
CA THR A 190 28.70 -37.78 -8.90
C THR A 190 27.48 -37.43 -8.07
N GLU A 191 27.61 -36.57 -7.06
CA GLU A 191 26.52 -36.20 -6.17
C GLU A 191 26.27 -34.70 -6.27
N GLU A 192 25.19 -34.30 -6.94
CA GLU A 192 24.80 -32.89 -7.11
C GLU A 192 23.43 -32.61 -6.47
N SER A 193 23.25 -31.38 -6.01
CA SER A 193 21.93 -30.87 -5.63
C SER A 193 21.10 -30.56 -6.86
N PRO A 194 19.76 -30.51 -6.72
CA PRO A 194 18.90 -29.79 -7.66
C PRO A 194 19.37 -28.34 -7.85
N GLU A 195 18.87 -27.68 -8.90
CA GLU A 195 19.07 -26.23 -9.11
C GLU A 195 18.02 -25.42 -8.34
N SER A 196 18.45 -24.32 -7.73
CA SER A 196 17.60 -23.29 -7.11
C SER A 196 17.80 -21.95 -7.79
N TRP A 197 16.71 -21.21 -8.02
CA TRP A 197 16.80 -19.85 -8.52
C TRP A 197 17.01 -18.87 -7.37
N LEU A 198 18.15 -18.17 -7.36
CA LEU A 198 18.42 -17.07 -6.43
C LEU A 198 17.98 -15.77 -7.09
N ALA A 199 16.84 -15.22 -6.68
CA ALA A 199 16.35 -13.93 -7.17
C ALA A 199 16.96 -12.76 -6.38
N VAL A 200 17.31 -11.69 -7.08
CA VAL A 200 17.82 -10.46 -6.47
C VAL A 200 16.99 -9.27 -6.98
N GLY A 201 16.24 -8.65 -6.08
CA GLY A 201 15.53 -7.39 -6.32
C GLY A 201 16.45 -6.20 -6.13
N ARG A 202 16.19 -5.10 -6.85
CA ARG A 202 16.77 -3.81 -6.49
C ARG A 202 16.04 -3.29 -5.27
N ALA A 203 16.77 -2.69 -4.32
CA ALA A 203 16.14 -1.81 -3.36
C ALA A 203 15.59 -0.62 -4.16
N ASP A 204 14.30 -0.68 -4.52
CA ASP A 204 13.70 0.39 -5.29
C ASP A 204 13.85 1.72 -4.55
N ALA A 205 14.20 2.75 -5.32
CA ALA A 205 14.13 4.15 -4.92
C ALA A 205 12.82 4.44 -4.17
N PRO A 206 12.78 5.42 -3.26
CA PRO A 206 11.68 5.64 -2.33
C PRO A 206 10.32 5.50 -3.02
N PRO A 207 9.34 4.85 -2.37
CA PRO A 207 8.12 4.41 -3.02
C PRO A 207 7.45 5.56 -3.78
N GLN A 208 6.86 5.27 -4.94
CA GLN A 208 6.04 6.23 -5.69
C GLN A 208 4.92 6.86 -4.83
N VAL A 209 4.62 6.24 -3.69
CA VAL A 209 3.76 6.71 -2.61
C VAL A 209 4.21 8.08 -2.06
N LEU A 210 5.52 8.30 -1.84
CA LEU A 210 6.03 9.60 -1.37
C LEU A 210 5.81 10.70 -2.42
N ARG A 211 5.85 10.31 -3.70
CA ARG A 211 5.59 11.21 -4.84
C ARG A 211 4.11 11.55 -4.91
N LEU A 212 3.23 10.57 -4.69
CA LEU A 212 1.77 10.74 -4.72
C LEU A 212 1.24 11.50 -3.50
N ASP A 213 1.78 11.27 -2.30
CA ASP A 213 1.47 12.05 -1.09
C ASP A 213 1.81 13.52 -1.29
N LEU A 214 2.96 13.80 -1.92
CA LEU A 214 3.36 15.16 -2.23
C LEU A 214 2.37 15.82 -3.22
N TYR A 215 1.94 15.09 -4.26
CA TYR A 215 0.90 15.56 -5.19
C TYR A 215 -0.47 15.74 -4.52
N LEU A 216 -0.84 14.88 -3.58
CA LEU A 216 -2.09 14.97 -2.83
C LEU A 216 -2.07 16.20 -1.90
N VAL A 217 -0.96 16.42 -1.20
CA VAL A 217 -0.75 17.59 -0.32
C VAL A 217 -0.77 18.89 -1.13
N PHE A 218 -0.05 18.93 -2.26
CA PHE A 218 -0.08 20.09 -3.16
C PHE A 218 -1.46 20.29 -3.80
N GLY A 219 -2.15 19.21 -4.15
CA GLY A 219 -3.50 19.24 -4.70
C GLY A 219 -4.53 19.79 -3.71
N ILE A 220 -4.51 19.31 -2.46
CA ILE A 220 -5.38 19.80 -1.38
C ILE A 220 -5.07 21.28 -1.07
N GLY A 221 -3.79 21.64 -0.98
CA GLY A 221 -3.35 23.02 -0.76
C GLY A 221 -3.83 23.98 -1.85
N PHE A 222 -3.70 23.57 -3.13
CA PHE A 222 -4.17 24.34 -4.27
C PHE A 222 -5.70 24.50 -4.27
N CYS A 223 -6.44 23.45 -3.92
CA CYS A 223 -7.90 23.50 -3.80
C CYS A 223 -8.35 24.49 -2.71
N ILE A 224 -7.70 24.47 -1.54
CA ILE A 224 -7.99 25.40 -0.44
C ILE A 224 -7.71 26.85 -0.88
N LEU A 225 -6.58 27.09 -1.56
CA LEU A 225 -6.22 28.41 -2.08
C LEU A 225 -7.27 28.93 -3.07
N MET A 226 -7.74 28.08 -3.99
CA MET A 226 -8.78 28.43 -4.96
C MET A 226 -10.10 28.79 -4.28
N VAL A 227 -10.52 28.05 -3.25
CA VAL A 227 -11.74 28.36 -2.48
C VAL A 227 -11.60 29.72 -1.78
N ILE A 228 -10.45 30.01 -1.17
CA ILE A 228 -10.20 31.32 -0.53
C ILE A 228 -10.31 32.44 -1.55
N ILE A 229 -9.69 32.29 -2.73
CA ILE A 229 -9.76 33.29 -3.81
C ILE A 229 -11.22 33.51 -4.24
N LEU A 230 -12.02 32.46 -4.40
CA LEU A 230 -13.44 32.58 -4.77
C LEU A 230 -14.26 33.30 -3.69
N VAL A 231 -14.01 33.03 -2.40
CA VAL A 231 -14.67 33.75 -1.29
C VAL A 231 -14.26 35.23 -1.28
N LEU A 232 -12.98 35.54 -1.54
CA LEU A 232 -12.52 36.92 -1.64
C LEU A 232 -13.14 37.64 -2.85
N LEU A 233 -13.18 37.00 -4.02
CA LEU A 233 -13.78 37.58 -5.24
C LEU A 233 -15.28 37.80 -5.08
N THR A 234 -16.00 36.85 -4.48
CA THR A 234 -17.42 37.02 -4.18
C THR A 234 -17.63 38.12 -3.13
N GLY A 235 -16.80 38.20 -2.10
CA GLY A 235 -16.83 39.28 -1.12
C GLY A 235 -16.60 40.66 -1.74
N ILE A 236 -15.59 40.79 -2.59
CA ILE A 236 -15.30 42.02 -3.35
C ILE A 236 -16.47 42.36 -4.27
N PHE A 237 -17.04 41.38 -4.97
CA PHE A 237 -18.18 41.59 -5.87
C PHE A 237 -19.44 42.05 -5.11
N GLN A 238 -19.74 41.43 -3.96
CA GLN A 238 -20.83 41.88 -3.09
C GLN A 238 -20.57 43.28 -2.53
N HIS A 239 -19.33 43.59 -2.16
CA HIS A 239 -18.95 44.93 -1.70
C HIS A 239 -19.08 45.97 -2.82
N GLN A 240 -18.62 45.68 -4.03
CA GLN A 240 -18.81 46.56 -5.19
C GLN A 240 -20.29 46.75 -5.52
N LYS A 241 -21.10 45.69 -5.46
CA LYS A 241 -22.55 45.77 -5.65
C LYS A 241 -23.22 46.62 -4.57
N HIS A 242 -22.81 46.47 -3.31
CA HIS A 242 -23.28 47.32 -2.21
C HIS A 242 -22.90 48.79 -2.45
N GLN A 243 -21.64 49.07 -2.79
CA GLN A 243 -21.16 50.43 -3.14
C GLN A 243 -21.94 51.04 -4.31
N GLN A 244 -22.27 50.26 -5.34
CA GLN A 244 -23.11 50.71 -6.47
C GLN A 244 -24.56 50.98 -6.03
N THR A 245 -25.10 50.17 -5.14
CA THR A 245 -26.46 50.36 -4.59
C THR A 245 -26.52 51.60 -3.70
N THR A 246 -25.50 51.84 -2.88
CA THR A 246 -25.36 53.05 -2.04
C THR A 246 -25.15 54.31 -2.90
N ARG A 247 -24.38 54.25 -3.99
CA ARG A 247 -24.25 55.40 -4.92
C ARG A 247 -25.57 55.78 -5.59
N ARG A 248 -26.37 54.81 -6.06
CA ARG A 248 -27.69 55.09 -6.65
C ARG A 248 -28.65 55.75 -5.66
N HIS A 249 -28.64 55.32 -4.39
CA HIS A 249 -29.46 55.97 -3.37
C HIS A 249 -29.01 57.41 -3.04
N ILE A 250 -27.71 57.70 -3.10
CA ILE A 250 -27.19 59.08 -2.91
C ILE A 250 -27.57 59.98 -4.10
N GLU A 251 -27.62 59.44 -5.31
CA GLU A 251 -28.01 60.16 -6.53
C GLU A 251 -29.53 60.40 -6.63
N GLU A 252 -30.37 59.49 -6.12
CA GLU A 252 -31.82 59.74 -5.98
C GLU A 252 -32.16 60.74 -4.86
N THR A 253 -31.35 60.80 -3.79
CA THR A 253 -31.58 61.75 -2.67
C THR A 253 -31.17 63.19 -3.02
N SER A 254 -30.40 63.41 -4.09
CA SER A 254 -29.99 64.76 -4.53
C SER A 254 -30.96 65.44 -5.50
N LEU A 255 -31.97 64.72 -6.03
CA LEU A 255 -32.96 65.28 -6.96
C LEU A 255 -34.31 65.69 -6.34
N THR A 256 -34.53 65.52 -5.04
CA THR A 256 -35.75 66.00 -4.38
C THR A 256 -35.50 67.33 -3.65
N PRO A 257 -36.18 68.45 -4.01
CA PRO A 257 -36.05 69.70 -3.28
C PRO A 257 -36.68 69.57 -1.90
N ARG A 258 -35.98 70.09 -0.88
CA ARG A 258 -36.43 70.15 0.51
C ARG A 258 -37.58 71.16 0.65
N VAL A 259 -38.82 70.70 0.63
CA VAL A 259 -39.96 71.51 1.11
C VAL A 259 -39.96 71.47 2.63
N SER A 260 -39.63 72.62 3.23
CA SER A 260 -39.64 72.85 4.67
C SER A 260 -41.05 73.19 5.15
N ILE A 261 -41.69 72.29 5.91
CA ILE A 261 -42.76 72.65 6.85
C ILE A 261 -42.60 71.73 8.07
N THR A 262 -42.38 72.29 9.27
CA THR A 262 -43.37 72.35 10.36
C THR A 262 -42.65 72.70 11.68
N ASN A 263 -42.75 73.97 12.09
CA ASN A 263 -42.67 74.35 13.51
C ASN A 263 -44.06 74.15 14.12
N SER A 264 -44.22 73.25 15.08
CA SER A 264 -45.29 73.28 16.10
C SER A 264 -45.18 72.09 17.05
N THR A 265 -44.16 72.11 17.91
CA THR A 265 -44.20 71.38 19.18
C THR A 265 -43.92 72.35 20.30
N GLN A 266 -44.89 73.24 20.50
CA GLN A 266 -44.98 74.07 21.70
C GLN A 266 -46.45 74.13 22.13
N ALA A 267 -46.98 73.00 22.60
CA ALA A 267 -48.14 72.98 23.49
C ALA A 267 -48.36 71.55 24.04
N MET A 268 -48.59 71.49 25.35
CA MET A 268 -49.28 70.40 26.04
C MET A 268 -48.51 69.12 26.37
N ARG A 269 -47.43 69.30 27.14
CA ARG A 269 -47.19 68.47 28.33
C ARG A 269 -46.90 69.35 29.56
N THR A 270 -47.95 70.01 30.07
CA THR A 270 -47.96 70.43 31.48
C THR A 270 -49.40 70.48 31.99
N LEU A 271 -49.82 69.37 32.58
CA LEU A 271 -50.90 69.31 33.56
C LEU A 271 -50.41 70.02 34.83
N ILE A 272 -50.72 71.30 35.02
CA ILE A 272 -50.75 71.92 36.36
C ILE A 272 -51.92 72.90 36.43
N THR A 273 -52.93 72.49 37.22
CA THR A 273 -53.92 73.30 37.95
C THR A 273 -55.17 73.88 37.28
N ARG A 274 -56.31 73.44 37.87
CA ARG A 274 -57.60 74.11 38.07
C ARG A 274 -58.50 74.28 36.85
N SER A 275 -59.51 73.43 36.65
CA SER A 275 -60.78 73.36 37.39
C SER A 275 -61.50 74.71 37.49
N LYS A 276 -62.74 74.71 36.97
CA LYS A 276 -63.86 75.64 37.13
C LYS A 276 -63.95 76.83 36.17
N VAL A 277 -64.71 76.61 35.09
CA VAL A 277 -65.71 77.54 34.60
C VAL A 277 -67.09 76.97 34.95
N ASP A 278 -67.89 77.80 35.61
CA ASP A 278 -69.35 77.87 35.75
C ASP A 278 -70.21 76.66 36.16
N GLU A 279 -70.78 76.78 37.36
CA GLU A 279 -72.21 76.57 37.56
C GLU A 279 -72.71 77.53 38.66
N ARG A 280 -73.47 78.55 38.23
CA ARG A 280 -74.53 79.32 38.94
C ARG A 280 -74.24 80.00 40.29
#